data_AF-A0A7J9CCN5-F1
#
_entry.id   AF-A0A7J9CCN5-F1
#
_cell.length_a   1.000
_cell.length_b   1.000
_cell.length_c   1.000
_cell.angle_alpha   90.00
_cell.angle_beta   90.00
_cell.angle_gamma   90.00
#
_symmetry.space_group_name_H-M   'P 1'
#
loop_
_entity.id
_entity.type
_entity.pdbx_description
1 polymer ?
#
loop_
_entity_poly.entity_id
_entity_poly.type
_entity_poly.pdbx_seq_one_letter_code
_entity_poly.pdbx_strand_id
1 'polypeptide(L)'
;MVMDLDDFRSVLETAGVDVWTFIDTAILAASLDYGEELKQRRDGIVERLYATSMVNGCKTCDFGERSNGYSVNKEGNLHESKGGEGRKGSPFKPQSDNEDDDLDPCGGVFDVEQKRVLEIKDLLEVPDQSEDSLVDLLQSLADMDITFQALKETDIGRHVNKFRKHSSNDVRRLVKQLVRNQPNT
;
A
#
# COMPACT_ATOMS: atom_id res chain seq x y z
N MET A 1 -28.27 -5.01 9.52
CA MET A 1 -28.21 -6.49 9.42
C MET A 1 -26.76 -6.84 9.20
N VAL A 2 -26.16 -7.65 10.08
CA VAL A 2 -24.82 -8.18 9.87
C VAL A 2 -25.01 -9.43 9.02
N MET A 3 -24.38 -9.48 7.85
CA MET A 3 -24.38 -10.67 7.01
C MET A 3 -23.45 -11.70 7.67
N ASP A 4 -23.93 -12.92 7.89
CA ASP A 4 -23.09 -13.97 8.43
C ASP A 4 -22.24 -14.64 7.33
N LEU A 5 -21.36 -15.57 7.74
CA LEU A 5 -20.44 -16.22 6.81
C LEU A 5 -21.15 -17.19 5.86
N ASP A 6 -22.27 -17.79 6.27
CA ASP A 6 -22.99 -18.79 5.48
C ASP A 6 -23.90 -18.11 4.45
N ASP A 7 -24.50 -16.97 4.80
CA ASP A 7 -25.15 -16.05 3.88
C ASP A 7 -24.16 -15.57 2.82
N PHE A 8 -22.95 -15.14 3.22
CA PHE A 8 -21.92 -14.70 2.27
C PHE A 8 -21.48 -15.82 1.32
N ARG A 9 -21.27 -17.05 1.82
CA ARG A 9 -20.95 -18.21 0.98
C ARG A 9 -22.07 -18.52 -0.02
N SER A 10 -23.32 -18.43 0.42
CA SER A 10 -24.48 -18.65 -0.43
C SER A 10 -24.54 -17.62 -1.58
N VAL A 11 -24.19 -16.35 -1.31
CA VAL A 11 -24.08 -15.31 -2.35
C VAL A 11 -22.97 -15.63 -3.35
N LEU A 12 -21.80 -16.04 -2.88
CA LEU A 12 -20.69 -16.43 -3.77
C LEU A 12 -21.04 -17.64 -4.64
N GLU A 13 -21.68 -18.66 -4.06
CA GLU A 13 -22.13 -19.85 -4.79
C GLU A 13 -23.19 -19.50 -5.83
N THR A 14 -24.16 -18.64 -5.48
CA THR A 14 -25.20 -18.18 -6.40
C THR A 14 -24.61 -17.36 -7.55
N ALA A 15 -23.63 -16.51 -7.26
CA ALA A 15 -22.97 -15.67 -8.25
C ALA A 15 -21.88 -16.43 -9.04
N GLY A 16 -21.49 -17.62 -8.60
CA GLY A 16 -20.45 -18.44 -9.23
C GLY A 16 -19.05 -17.79 -9.20
N VAL A 17 -18.79 -16.90 -8.23
CA VAL A 17 -17.55 -16.13 -8.13
C VAL A 17 -16.75 -16.60 -6.93
N ASP A 18 -15.43 -16.69 -7.06
CA ASP A 18 -14.57 -16.98 -5.93
C ASP A 18 -14.44 -15.76 -4.99
N VAL A 19 -14.03 -16.04 -3.75
CA VAL A 19 -13.88 -15.03 -2.70
C VAL A 19 -12.93 -13.91 -3.13
N TRP A 20 -11.83 -14.23 -3.82
CA TRP A 20 -10.81 -13.25 -4.20
C TRP A 20 -11.31 -12.34 -5.32
N THR A 21 -11.89 -12.91 -6.37
CA THR A 21 -12.51 -12.13 -7.45
C THR A 21 -13.64 -11.24 -6.92
N PHE A 22 -14.42 -11.72 -5.94
CA PHE A 22 -15.43 -10.89 -5.29
C PHE A 22 -14.81 -9.73 -4.51
N ILE A 23 -13.73 -9.98 -3.75
CA ILE A 23 -13.00 -8.92 -3.03
C ILE A 23 -12.48 -7.86 -4.02
N ASP A 24 -11.83 -8.28 -5.11
CA ASP A 24 -11.29 -7.36 -6.12
C ASP A 24 -12.40 -6.53 -6.77
N THR A 25 -13.51 -7.18 -7.13
CA THR A 25 -14.68 -6.51 -7.71
C THR A 25 -15.31 -5.53 -6.71
N ALA A 26 -15.41 -5.90 -5.43
CA ALA A 26 -15.95 -5.06 -4.39
C ALA A 26 -15.05 -3.84 -4.10
N ILE A 27 -13.72 -4.00 -4.11
CA ILE A 27 -12.76 -2.90 -3.96
C ILE A 27 -12.87 -1.97 -5.17
N LEU A 28 -12.97 -2.51 -6.38
CA LEU A 28 -13.12 -1.71 -7.60
C LEU A 28 -14.42 -0.88 -7.56
N ALA A 29 -15.55 -1.51 -7.25
CA ALA A 29 -16.84 -0.83 -7.10
C ALA A 29 -16.77 0.26 -6.02
N ALA A 30 -16.21 -0.07 -4.85
CA ALA A 30 -16.04 0.90 -3.76
C ALA A 30 -15.11 2.07 -4.15
N SER A 31 -14.12 1.84 -5.01
CA SER A 31 -13.21 2.89 -5.48
C SER A 31 -13.92 3.87 -6.42
N LEU A 32 -14.85 3.39 -7.24
CA LEU A 32 -15.62 4.20 -8.19
C LEU A 32 -16.75 4.98 -7.50
N ASP A 33 -17.43 4.33 -6.55
CA ASP A 33 -18.66 4.88 -5.96
C ASP A 33 -18.41 5.57 -4.61
N TYR A 34 -17.35 5.19 -3.87
CA TYR A 34 -17.14 5.55 -2.47
C TYR A 34 -15.65 5.81 -2.12
N GLY A 35 -14.91 6.48 -3.01
CA GLY A 35 -13.45 6.62 -2.91
C GLY A 35 -12.92 7.17 -1.57
N GLU A 36 -13.56 8.19 -0.98
CA GLU A 36 -13.14 8.73 0.33
C GLU A 36 -13.44 7.77 1.50
N GLU A 37 -14.60 7.11 1.49
CA GLU A 37 -14.95 6.12 2.52
C GLU A 37 -14.06 4.88 2.45
N LEU A 38 -13.68 4.45 1.23
CA LEU A 38 -12.77 3.34 1.04
C LEU A 38 -11.40 3.63 1.67
N LYS A 39 -10.89 4.86 1.52
CA LYS A 39 -9.63 5.29 2.16
C LYS A 39 -9.72 5.18 3.68
N GLN A 40 -10.80 5.67 4.28
CA GLN A 40 -10.99 5.59 5.73
C GLN A 40 -11.15 4.15 6.23
N ARG A 41 -11.86 3.31 5.47
CA ARG A 41 -12.10 1.90 5.84
C ARG A 41 -10.90 1.00 5.59
N ARG A 42 -10.02 1.35 4.65
CA ARG A 42 -8.78 0.63 4.37
C ARG A 42 -7.97 0.45 5.65
N ASP A 43 -7.80 1.50 6.42
CA ASP A 43 -6.96 1.46 7.62
C ASP A 43 -7.53 0.50 8.67
N GLY A 44 -8.85 0.47 8.85
CA GLY A 44 -9.52 -0.50 9.73
C GLY A 44 -9.49 -1.95 9.19
N ILE A 45 -9.46 -2.15 7.87
CA ILE A 45 -9.25 -3.48 7.28
C ILE A 45 -7.82 -3.93 7.55
N VAL A 46 -6.83 -3.06 7.32
CA VAL A 46 -5.40 -3.34 7.56
C VAL A 46 -5.18 -3.69 9.03
N GLU A 47 -5.71 -2.90 9.96
CA GLU A 47 -5.61 -3.16 11.40
C GLU A 47 -6.15 -4.56 11.75
N ARG A 48 -7.33 -4.93 11.22
CA ARG A 48 -7.89 -6.27 11.44
C ARG A 48 -7.03 -7.39 10.86
N LEU A 49 -6.44 -7.19 9.68
CA LEU A 49 -5.54 -8.20 9.09
C LEU A 49 -4.32 -8.44 9.98
N TYR A 50 -3.71 -7.39 10.51
CA TYR A 50 -2.60 -7.51 11.44
C TYR A 50 -3.03 -8.09 12.79
N ALA A 51 -4.19 -7.70 13.33
CA ALA A 51 -4.73 -8.25 14.58
C ALA A 51 -5.08 -9.74 14.46
N THR A 52 -5.76 -10.15 13.37
CA THR A 52 -6.06 -11.56 13.09
C THR A 52 -4.78 -12.35 12.83
N SER A 53 -3.76 -11.76 12.21
CA SER A 53 -2.44 -12.40 12.08
C SER A 53 -1.78 -12.69 13.43
N MET A 54 -2.00 -11.86 14.46
CA MET A 54 -1.51 -12.12 15.81
C MET A 54 -2.30 -13.23 16.52
N VAL A 55 -3.60 -13.37 16.23
CA VAL A 55 -4.44 -14.46 16.75
C VAL A 55 -4.02 -15.81 16.14
N ASN A 56 -3.70 -15.83 14.84
CA ASN A 56 -3.28 -17.07 14.15
C ASN A 56 -1.84 -17.50 14.50
N GLY A 57 -1.04 -16.61 15.10
CA GLY A 57 0.32 -16.90 15.59
C GLY A 57 0.38 -17.37 17.04
N CYS A 58 -0.72 -17.28 17.80
CA CYS A 58 -0.75 -17.65 19.20
C CYS A 58 -1.35 -19.05 19.39
N LYS A 59 -0.49 -20.08 19.48
CA LYS A 59 -0.93 -21.44 19.82
C LYS A 59 -1.28 -21.61 21.32
N THR A 60 -1.19 -20.57 22.15
CA THR A 60 -1.47 -20.64 23.60
C THR A 60 -1.93 -19.31 24.17
N CYS A 61 -3.03 -18.74 23.67
CA CYS A 61 -3.74 -17.74 24.44
C CYS A 61 -5.23 -18.05 24.47
N ASP A 62 -5.60 -18.63 25.61
CA ASP A 62 -6.96 -18.87 26.07
C ASP A 62 -7.56 -17.50 26.43
N PHE A 63 -8.10 -16.79 25.44
CA PHE A 63 -8.81 -15.54 25.69
C PHE A 63 -10.24 -15.88 26.13
N GLY A 64 -10.40 -16.05 27.43
CA GLY A 64 -11.69 -16.08 28.08
C GLY A 64 -12.50 -14.83 27.72
N GLU A 65 -13.73 -15.07 27.25
CA GLU A 65 -14.79 -14.07 27.18
C GLU A 65 -14.86 -13.28 28.48
N ARG A 66 -14.80 -11.97 28.39
CA ARG A 66 -15.39 -11.14 29.45
C ARG A 66 -16.32 -10.12 28.82
N SER A 67 -17.57 -10.57 28.67
CA SER A 67 -18.70 -9.73 28.36
C SER A 67 -18.90 -8.65 29.42
N ASN A 68 -19.23 -7.47 28.93
CA ASN A 68 -19.79 -6.34 29.66
C ASN A 68 -21.07 -6.74 30.43
N GLY A 69 -21.22 -6.30 31.69
CA GLY A 69 -22.42 -6.55 32.51
C GLY A 69 -22.45 -5.73 33.80
N TYR A 70 -23.53 -4.96 33.98
CA TYR A 70 -23.71 -3.84 34.90
C TYR A 70 -24.07 -4.22 36.37
N SER A 71 -23.64 -3.34 37.29
CA SER A 71 -24.27 -2.82 38.53
C SER A 71 -24.70 -3.73 39.69
N VAL A 72 -24.32 -3.33 40.92
CA VAL A 72 -25.18 -2.95 42.08
C VAL A 72 -24.49 -3.22 43.44
N ASN A 73 -24.17 -2.10 44.11
CA ASN A 73 -24.29 -1.75 45.53
C ASN A 73 -23.65 -2.62 46.64
N LYS A 74 -22.77 -1.99 47.44
CA LYS A 74 -23.03 -1.87 48.89
C LYS A 74 -22.22 -0.72 49.53
N GLU A 75 -22.97 0.19 50.15
CA GLU A 75 -22.52 1.29 51.00
C GLU A 75 -21.83 0.80 52.28
N GLY A 76 -20.95 1.64 52.85
CA GLY A 76 -20.31 1.39 54.14
C GLY A 76 -19.31 2.46 54.60
N ASN A 77 -19.81 3.66 54.86
CA ASN A 77 -19.47 4.55 55.99
C ASN A 77 -18.00 4.96 56.29
N LEU A 78 -17.71 6.24 55.99
CA LEU A 78 -17.21 7.33 56.87
C LEU A 78 -16.06 7.04 57.87
N HIS A 79 -14.94 7.77 57.75
CA HIS A 79 -14.40 8.63 58.83
C HIS A 79 -13.28 9.57 58.33
N GLU A 80 -13.10 10.66 59.08
CA GLU A 80 -12.53 11.96 58.74
C GLU A 80 -10.99 12.12 58.75
N SER A 81 -10.59 13.21 58.08
CA SER A 81 -9.76 14.32 58.58
C SER A 81 -8.28 14.47 58.22
N LYS A 82 -8.00 15.71 57.75
CA LYS A 82 -6.81 16.58 57.86
C LYS A 82 -5.65 16.45 56.86
N GLY A 83 -5.61 17.42 55.94
CA GLY A 83 -4.78 18.63 56.14
C GLY A 83 -3.59 18.83 55.19
N GLY A 84 -3.44 20.07 54.70
CA GLY A 84 -2.13 20.65 54.39
C GLY A 84 -1.89 21.12 52.95
N GLU A 85 -1.65 22.42 52.80
CA GLU A 85 -1.51 23.22 51.58
C GLU A 85 -0.17 23.03 50.83
N GLY A 86 -0.14 23.39 49.53
CA GLY A 86 1.11 23.49 48.76
C GLY A 86 0.94 24.01 47.34
N ARG A 87 1.01 25.33 47.19
CA ARG A 87 0.76 26.13 45.97
C ARG A 87 2.01 26.16 45.05
N LYS A 88 1.79 26.13 43.72
CA LYS A 88 2.50 26.84 42.62
C LYS A 88 3.05 25.96 41.48
N GLY A 89 2.57 26.23 40.26
CA GLY A 89 3.48 26.61 39.16
C GLY A 89 3.40 25.85 37.83
N SER A 90 2.52 26.30 36.93
CA SER A 90 2.75 26.44 35.48
C SER A 90 2.77 25.17 34.57
N PRO A 91 2.62 25.31 33.23
CA PRO A 91 1.34 25.08 32.57
C PRO A 91 1.41 24.14 31.36
N PHE A 92 0.23 23.73 30.90
CA PHE A 92 -0.03 23.08 29.62
C PHE A 92 0.81 23.63 28.45
N LYS A 93 1.42 22.70 27.71
CA LYS A 93 1.74 22.83 26.29
C LYS A 93 1.32 21.54 25.57
N PRO A 94 0.27 21.57 24.73
CA PRO A 94 0.16 20.71 23.57
C PRO A 94 0.80 21.46 22.39
N GLN A 95 2.03 21.12 22.01
CA GLN A 95 2.51 21.33 20.63
C GLN A 95 1.94 20.13 19.84
N SER A 96 1.08 20.23 18.82
CA SER A 96 0.88 21.25 17.78
C SER A 96 2.16 21.63 17.05
N ASP A 97 2.66 20.68 16.27
CA ASP A 97 3.37 20.88 15.01
C ASP A 97 2.71 19.81 14.10
N ASN A 98 1.68 20.10 13.28
CA ASN A 98 1.70 20.83 12.01
C ASN A 98 2.97 20.53 11.20
N GLU A 99 3.05 19.30 10.71
CA GLU A 99 3.73 19.01 9.46
C GLU A 99 2.65 18.52 8.50
N ASP A 100 2.12 19.49 7.77
CA ASP A 100 1.42 19.30 6.50
C ASP A 100 2.39 18.60 5.54
N ASP A 101 2.47 17.28 5.62
CA ASP A 101 2.90 16.48 4.49
C ASP A 101 1.64 15.99 3.78
N ASP A 102 1.17 16.87 2.91
CA ASP A 102 0.21 16.64 1.84
C ASP A 102 0.81 15.57 0.89
N LEU A 103 0.93 14.33 1.38
CA LEU A 103 1.32 13.18 0.58
C LEU A 103 0.11 12.78 -0.24
N ASP A 104 -0.03 13.46 -1.38
CA ASP A 104 -0.91 13.17 -2.51
C ASP A 104 -1.36 11.70 -2.55
N PRO A 105 -2.60 11.39 -2.11
CA PRO A 105 -3.13 10.03 -2.15
C PRO A 105 -3.51 9.53 -3.55
N CYS A 106 -2.93 10.07 -4.62
CA CYS A 106 -3.03 9.60 -6.01
C CYS A 106 -1.79 8.82 -6.52
N GLY A 107 -0.87 8.39 -5.64
CA GLY A 107 0.37 7.69 -6.05
C GLY A 107 0.23 6.22 -6.51
N GLY A 108 -0.91 5.56 -6.33
CA GLY A 108 -1.02 4.10 -6.52
C GLY A 108 -1.02 3.59 -7.97
N VAL A 109 -1.18 4.47 -8.96
CA VAL A 109 -1.13 4.08 -10.39
C VAL A 109 0.29 4.19 -10.95
N PHE A 110 1.09 5.12 -10.40
CA PHE A 110 2.49 5.34 -10.81
C PHE A 110 3.42 4.21 -10.32
N ASP A 111 3.10 3.56 -9.19
CA ASP A 111 3.91 2.48 -8.63
C ASP A 111 4.02 1.25 -9.55
N VAL A 112 2.96 0.90 -10.29
CA VAL A 112 2.98 -0.33 -11.11
C VAL A 112 3.87 -0.17 -12.34
N GLU A 113 3.78 0.97 -13.02
CA GLU A 113 4.61 1.30 -14.17
C GLU A 113 6.08 1.43 -13.75
N GLN A 114 6.34 2.18 -12.67
CA GLN A 114 7.70 2.34 -12.14
C GLN A 114 8.30 1.01 -11.69
N LYS A 115 7.54 0.15 -11.00
CA LYS A 115 8.00 -1.17 -10.59
C LYS A 115 8.43 -2.02 -11.78
N ARG A 116 7.66 -2.02 -12.87
CA ARG A 116 8.02 -2.75 -14.10
C ARG A 116 9.27 -2.19 -14.76
N VAL A 117 9.42 -0.86 -14.79
CA VAL A 117 10.63 -0.21 -15.32
C VAL A 117 11.86 -0.55 -14.47
N LEU A 118 11.73 -0.60 -13.14
CA LEU A 118 12.79 -1.05 -12.23
C LEU A 118 13.16 -2.51 -12.45
N GLU A 119 12.19 -3.40 -12.62
CA GLU A 119 12.45 -4.81 -12.93
C GLU A 119 13.26 -4.95 -14.23
N ILE A 120 12.89 -4.22 -15.29
CA ILE A 120 13.64 -4.22 -16.56
C ILE A 120 15.04 -3.63 -16.37
N LYS A 121 15.17 -2.55 -15.59
CA LYS A 121 16.46 -1.92 -15.28
C LYS A 121 17.41 -2.92 -14.61
N ASP A 122 16.94 -3.61 -13.59
CA ASP A 122 17.74 -4.56 -12.82
C ASP A 122 18.18 -5.71 -13.72
N LEU A 123 17.30 -6.17 -14.61
CA LEU A 123 17.65 -7.16 -15.62
C LEU A 123 18.72 -6.62 -16.59
N LEU A 124 18.63 -5.36 -17.05
CA LEU A 124 19.64 -4.75 -17.91
C LEU A 124 21.00 -4.51 -17.21
N GLU A 125 21.07 -4.55 -15.88
CA GLU A 125 22.32 -4.41 -15.13
C GLU A 125 23.10 -5.73 -15.01
N VAL A 126 22.46 -6.87 -15.27
CA VAL A 126 23.10 -8.18 -15.23
C VAL A 126 24.16 -8.29 -16.34
N PRO A 127 25.43 -8.58 -16.02
CA PRO A 127 26.47 -8.82 -17.04
C PRO A 127 26.24 -10.15 -17.78
N ASP A 128 26.76 -10.26 -19.00
CA ASP A 128 26.72 -11.47 -19.84
C ASP A 128 25.32 -11.92 -20.31
N GLN A 129 24.35 -11.01 -20.41
CA GLN A 129 23.07 -11.32 -21.02
C GLN A 129 23.18 -11.56 -22.53
N SER A 130 22.32 -12.45 -23.03
CA SER A 130 22.21 -12.72 -24.46
C SER A 130 21.65 -11.50 -25.21
N GLU A 131 22.07 -11.32 -26.46
CA GLU A 131 21.62 -10.18 -27.28
C GLU A 131 20.09 -10.19 -27.45
N ASP A 132 19.49 -11.37 -27.58
CA ASP A 132 18.04 -11.55 -27.70
C ASP A 132 17.29 -11.10 -26.44
N SER A 133 17.80 -11.46 -25.26
CA SER A 133 17.23 -11.00 -23.98
C SER A 133 17.29 -9.48 -23.83
N LEU A 134 18.40 -8.85 -24.25
CA LEU A 134 18.54 -7.39 -24.22
C LEU A 134 17.55 -6.71 -25.18
N VAL A 135 17.33 -7.31 -26.36
CA VAL A 135 16.35 -6.82 -27.33
C VAL A 135 14.94 -6.90 -26.75
N ASP A 136 14.55 -8.02 -26.15
CA ASP A 136 13.23 -8.20 -25.54
C ASP A 136 12.98 -7.22 -24.39
N LEU A 137 13.98 -7.00 -23.53
CA LEU A 137 13.89 -6.04 -22.42
C LEU A 137 13.75 -4.60 -22.91
N LEU A 138 14.53 -4.20 -23.92
CA LEU A 138 14.46 -2.87 -24.51
C LEU A 138 13.19 -2.65 -25.33
N GLN A 139 12.67 -3.69 -25.96
CA GLN A 139 11.40 -3.66 -26.69
C GLN A 139 10.23 -3.54 -25.72
N SER A 140 10.22 -4.34 -24.65
CA SER A 140 9.24 -4.22 -23.55
C SER A 140 9.26 -2.81 -22.94
N LEU A 141 10.45 -2.23 -22.75
CA LEU A 141 10.59 -0.84 -22.31
C LEU A 141 10.06 0.18 -23.33
N ALA A 142 10.16 -0.10 -24.63
CA ALA A 142 9.70 0.81 -25.69
C ALA A 142 8.20 0.71 -25.97
N ASP A 143 7.60 -0.44 -25.71
CA ASP A 143 6.17 -0.71 -25.89
C ASP A 143 5.35 -0.29 -24.67
N MET A 144 6.00 -0.08 -23.51
CA MET A 144 5.36 0.58 -22.38
C MET A 144 5.25 2.09 -22.63
N ASP A 145 4.10 2.67 -22.31
CA ASP A 145 3.85 4.12 -22.34
C ASP A 145 4.53 4.81 -21.14
N ILE A 146 5.86 4.78 -21.11
CA ILE A 146 6.59 5.24 -19.93
C ILE A 146 6.51 6.77 -19.78
N THR A 147 6.03 7.22 -18.64
CA THR A 147 6.00 8.64 -18.28
C THR A 147 7.42 9.18 -18.04
N PHE A 148 7.64 10.47 -18.37
CA PHE A 148 8.93 11.13 -18.11
C PHE A 148 9.33 11.05 -16.63
N GLN A 149 8.35 11.12 -15.73
CA GLN A 149 8.57 11.00 -14.30
C GLN A 149 9.12 9.61 -13.93
N ALA A 150 8.54 8.52 -14.44
CA ALA A 150 9.05 7.17 -14.22
C ALA A 150 10.46 6.97 -14.78
N LEU A 151 10.78 7.54 -15.95
CA LEU A 151 12.14 7.49 -16.51
C LEU A 151 13.18 8.21 -15.63
N LYS A 152 12.77 9.35 -15.03
CA LYS A 152 13.61 10.16 -14.15
C LYS A 152 13.79 9.50 -12.78
N GLU A 153 12.73 8.95 -12.19
CA GLU A 153 12.77 8.32 -10.86
C GLU A 153 13.51 6.98 -10.87
N THR A 154 13.35 6.19 -11.94
CA THR A 154 14.00 4.87 -12.02
C THR A 154 15.46 4.94 -12.47
N ASP A 155 15.94 6.08 -12.97
CA ASP A 155 17.27 6.26 -13.56
C ASP A 155 17.59 5.27 -14.70
N ILE A 156 16.54 4.72 -15.35
CA ILE A 156 16.68 3.76 -16.45
C ILE A 156 17.37 4.39 -17.67
N GLY A 157 17.18 5.70 -17.90
CA GLY A 157 17.79 6.42 -19.02
C GLY A 157 19.33 6.33 -19.02
N ARG A 158 19.96 6.33 -17.84
CA ARG A 158 21.42 6.13 -17.72
C ARG A 158 21.84 4.72 -18.15
N HIS A 159 21.03 3.71 -17.83
CA HIS A 159 21.30 2.31 -18.14
C HIS A 159 21.14 2.06 -19.64
N VAL A 160 20.04 2.50 -20.23
CA VAL A 160 19.77 2.41 -21.67
C VAL A 160 20.85 3.15 -22.48
N ASN A 161 21.35 4.29 -21.99
CA ASN A 161 22.42 5.03 -22.67
C ASN A 161 23.77 4.28 -22.70
N LYS A 162 24.04 3.32 -21.79
CA LYS A 162 25.22 2.44 -21.86
C LYS A 162 25.20 1.59 -23.15
N PHE A 163 24.02 1.18 -23.60
CA PHE A 163 23.82 0.35 -24.78
C PHE A 163 23.91 1.11 -26.12
N ARG A 164 24.11 2.44 -26.10
CA ARG A 164 24.25 3.25 -27.32
C ARG A 164 25.44 2.82 -28.20
N LYS A 165 26.46 2.21 -27.60
CA LYS A 165 27.66 1.68 -28.29
C LYS A 165 27.68 0.15 -28.38
N HIS A 166 26.56 -0.52 -28.13
CA HIS A 166 26.47 -1.98 -28.15
C HIS A 166 26.81 -2.57 -29.54
N SER A 167 27.36 -3.79 -29.57
CA SER A 167 27.74 -4.52 -30.79
C SER A 167 26.54 -4.80 -31.69
N SER A 168 25.42 -5.23 -31.09
CA SER A 168 24.16 -5.51 -31.81
C SER A 168 23.52 -4.24 -32.38
N ASN A 169 23.15 -4.31 -33.66
CA ASN A 169 22.47 -3.25 -34.37
C ASN A 169 21.02 -3.06 -33.90
N ASP A 170 20.35 -4.15 -33.51
CA ASP A 170 18.98 -4.13 -33.01
C ASP A 170 18.88 -3.41 -31.67
N VAL A 171 19.76 -3.77 -30.73
CA VAL A 171 19.91 -3.07 -29.43
C VAL A 171 20.15 -1.57 -29.65
N ARG A 172 21.05 -1.21 -30.58
CA ARG A 172 21.34 0.20 -30.90
C ARG A 172 20.16 0.92 -31.54
N ARG A 173 19.35 0.23 -32.35
CA ARG A 173 18.13 0.79 -32.96
C ARG A 173 17.09 1.10 -31.89
N LEU A 174 16.84 0.16 -30.97
CA LEU A 174 15.87 0.31 -29.89
C LEU A 174 16.25 1.44 -28.93
N VAL A 175 17.52 1.53 -28.52
CA VAL A 175 18.02 2.64 -27.69
C VAL A 175 17.76 4.00 -28.36
N LYS A 176 17.98 4.11 -29.67
CA LYS A 176 17.71 5.37 -30.39
C LYS A 176 16.23 5.70 -30.46
N GLN A 177 15.38 4.67 -30.60
CA GLN A 177 13.93 4.83 -30.64
C GLN A 177 13.40 5.29 -29.27
N LEU A 178 13.85 4.66 -28.19
CA LEU A 178 13.55 5.05 -26.81
C LEU A 178 13.93 6.51 -26.55
N VAL A 179 15.15 6.92 -26.94
CA VAL A 179 15.62 8.32 -26.77
C VAL A 179 14.84 9.31 -27.64
N ARG A 180 14.38 8.92 -28.83
CA ARG A 180 13.61 9.79 -29.73
C ARG A 180 12.16 9.95 -29.30
N ASN A 181 11.60 8.92 -28.68
CA ASN A 181 10.21 8.89 -28.24
C ASN A 181 10.00 9.54 -26.88
N GLN A 182 11.07 9.96 -26.17
CA GLN A 182 10.90 10.76 -24.95
C GLN A 182 10.38 12.16 -25.32
N PRO A 183 9.24 12.59 -24.78
CA PRO A 183 8.76 13.95 -24.96
C PRO A 183 9.75 14.91 -24.28
N ASN A 184 10.53 15.64 -25.07
CA ASN A 184 11.31 16.78 -24.60
C ASN A 184 10.34 17.88 -24.15
N THR A 185 10.22 18.08 -22.84
CA THR A 185 9.83 19.37 -22.23
C THR A 185 10.36 19.46 -20.82
#